data_AF-A0A1V4AU70-F1
#
_entry.id   AF-A0A1V4AU70-F1
#
_cell.length_a   1.000
_cell.length_b   1.000
_cell.length_c   1.000
_cell.angle_alpha   90.00
_cell.angle_beta   90.00
_cell.angle_gamma   90.00
#
_symmetry.space_group_name_H-M   'P 1'
#
loop_
_entity.id
_entity.type
_entity.pdbx_description
1 polymer ?
#
loop_
_entity_poly.entity_id
_entity_poly.type
_entity_poly.pdbx_seq_one_letter_code
_entity_poly.pdbx_strand_id
1 'polypeptide(L)' 'MSHEEARKSTANREPLHDVEVKPISRDERHQWDELIRHHHYLGLHSLIGESIRYRAVHRKQWLALIGWSAAALKCKARD' A
#
# COMPACT_ATOMS: atom_id res chain seq x y z
N MET A 1 40.81 4.32 -12.75
CA MET A 1 39.78 4.41 -11.70
C MET A 1 38.45 4.08 -12.34
N SER A 2 38.04 2.82 -12.22
CA SER A 2 36.77 2.33 -12.76
C SER A 2 35.63 2.99 -12.01
N HIS A 3 34.82 3.77 -12.72
CA HIS A 3 33.48 4.07 -12.26
C HIS A 3 32.62 2.86 -12.62
N GLU A 4 32.45 1.98 -11.65
CA GLU A 4 31.43 0.95 -11.66
C GLU A 4 30.08 1.67 -11.61
N GLU A 5 29.52 1.95 -12.78
CA GLU A 5 28.14 2.38 -12.93
C GLU A 5 27.27 1.27 -12.33
N ALA A 6 26.79 1.55 -11.12
CA ALA A 6 25.83 0.72 -10.42
C ALA A 6 24.73 0.33 -11.41
N ARG A 7 24.76 -0.94 -11.83
CA ARG A 7 23.70 -1.58 -12.58
C ARG A 7 22.41 -1.26 -11.85
N LYS A 8 21.63 -0.30 -12.35
CA LYS A 8 20.20 -0.25 -12.07
C LYS A 8 19.68 -1.56 -12.64
N SER A 9 19.70 -2.60 -11.80
CA SER A 9 19.05 -3.86 -12.08
C SER A 9 17.67 -3.49 -12.57
N THR A 10 17.50 -3.68 -13.87
CA THR A 10 16.23 -3.54 -14.57
C THR A 10 15.44 -4.76 -14.10
N ALA A 11 15.02 -4.74 -12.84
CA ALA A 11 14.25 -5.80 -12.23
C ALA A 11 12.91 -5.79 -12.96
N ASN A 12 12.79 -6.72 -13.91
CA ASN A 12 11.58 -7.17 -14.60
C ASN A 12 10.46 -6.13 -14.71
N ARG A 13 10.43 -5.42 -15.84
CA ARG A 13 9.33 -4.52 -16.23
C ARG A 13 8.21 -5.22 -17.02
N GLU A 14 8.05 -6.54 -16.92
CA GLU A 14 6.96 -7.30 -17.54
C GLU A 14 6.48 -8.45 -16.60
N PRO A 15 5.19 -8.54 -16.22
CA PRO A 15 4.21 -7.48 -16.31
C PRO A 15 3.32 -7.31 -15.06
N LEU A 16 3.04 -6.06 -14.72
CA LEU A 16 1.88 -5.70 -13.90
C LEU A 16 0.54 -6.01 -14.63
N HIS A 17 0.58 -6.52 -15.87
CA HIS A 17 -0.58 -6.80 -16.74
C HIS A 17 -1.61 -7.75 -16.10
N ASP A 18 -1.22 -8.58 -15.12
CA ASP A 18 -2.12 -9.49 -14.40
C ASP A 18 -2.29 -9.11 -12.91
N VAL A 19 -1.98 -7.85 -12.56
CA VAL A 19 -2.24 -7.33 -11.22
C VAL A 19 -3.64 -6.76 -11.17
N GLU A 20 -4.49 -7.38 -10.37
CA GLU A 20 -5.83 -6.89 -10.11
C GLU A 20 -5.88 -6.10 -8.81
N VAL A 21 -6.46 -4.91 -8.84
CA VAL A 21 -6.74 -4.11 -7.64
C VAL A 21 -8.19 -4.29 -7.26
N LYS A 22 -8.44 -4.85 -6.07
CA LYS A 22 -9.79 -5.18 -5.59
C LYS A 22 -10.01 -4.67 -4.17
N PRO A 23 -11.24 -4.22 -3.83
CA PRO A 23 -11.61 -3.95 -2.45
C PRO A 23 -11.40 -5.20 -1.58
N ILE A 24 -11.00 -5.00 -0.33
CA ILE A 24 -10.94 -6.12 0.62
C ILE A 24 -12.33 -6.43 1.18
N SER A 25 -12.55 -7.70 1.52
CA SER A 25 -13.69 -8.15 2.29
C SER A 25 -13.56 -7.73 3.76
N ARG A 26 -14.61 -7.97 4.56
CA ARG A 26 -14.56 -7.66 6.00
C ARG A 26 -13.55 -8.52 6.74
N ASP A 27 -13.40 -9.77 6.34
CA ASP A 27 -12.54 -10.76 7.01
C ASP A 27 -11.06 -10.51 6.72
N GLU A 28 -10.76 -9.90 5.58
CA GLU A 28 -9.41 -9.56 5.15
C GLU A 28 -8.85 -8.29 5.84
N ARG A 29 -9.67 -7.58 6.63
CA ARG A 29 -9.25 -6.34 7.30
C ARG A 29 -8.10 -6.55 8.28
N HIS A 30 -8.13 -7.63 9.05
CA HIS A 30 -7.08 -7.92 10.03
C HIS A 30 -5.73 -8.12 9.34
N GLN A 31 -5.71 -8.97 8.31
CA GLN A 31 -4.52 -9.23 7.51
C GLN A 31 -3.97 -7.95 6.85
N TRP A 32 -4.86 -7.10 6.32
CA TRP A 32 -4.48 -5.82 5.73
C TRP A 32 -3.86 -4.88 6.77
N ASP A 33 -4.48 -4.76 7.95
CA ASP A 33 -4.01 -3.88 9.03
C ASP A 33 -2.65 -4.35 9.58
N GLU A 34 -2.46 -5.66 9.69
CA GLU A 34 -1.19 -6.27 10.10
C GLU A 34 -0.08 -5.97 9.09
N LEU A 35 -0.33 -6.19 7.80
CA LEU A 35 0.68 -5.95 6.77
C LEU A 35 1.04 -4.46 6.63
N ILE A 36 0.07 -3.53 6.71
CA ILE A 36 0.40 -2.10 6.73
C ILE A 36 1.24 -1.77 7.97
N ARG A 37 0.90 -2.28 9.15
CA ARG A 37 1.67 -2.01 10.36
C ARG A 37 3.13 -2.47 10.26
N HIS A 38 3.37 -3.60 9.60
CA HIS A 38 4.72 -4.16 9.44
C HIS A 38 5.52 -3.49 8.31
N HIS A 39 4.88 -3.15 7.19
CA HIS A 39 5.59 -2.73 5.98
C HIS A 39 5.51 -1.24 5.66
N HIS A 40 4.50 -0.52 6.16
CA HIS A 40 4.40 0.92 5.97
C HIS A 40 5.33 1.62 6.97
N TYR A 41 6.13 2.58 6.50
CA TYR A 41 7.16 3.23 7.33
C TYR A 41 6.60 4.02 8.53
N LEU A 42 5.32 4.41 8.48
CA LEU A 42 4.61 5.04 9.62
C LEU A 42 3.83 4.02 10.47
N GLY A 43 3.86 2.74 10.11
CA GLY A 43 2.97 1.72 10.64
C GLY A 43 1.49 2.04 10.39
N LEU A 44 0.63 1.54 11.28
CA LEU A 44 -0.80 1.80 11.28
C LEU A 44 -1.33 2.01 12.71
N HIS A 45 -1.80 3.23 12.99
CA HIS A 45 -2.60 3.52 14.18
C HIS A 45 -4.09 3.28 13.89
N SER A 46 -4.66 4.07 12.98
CA SER A 46 -6.02 3.89 12.45
C SER A 46 -6.18 4.67 11.14
N LEU A 47 -7.15 4.27 10.33
CA LEU A 47 -7.65 5.11 9.23
C LEU A 47 -8.73 6.04 9.80
N ILE A 48 -8.60 7.34 9.59
CA ILE A 48 -9.52 8.33 10.14
C ILE A 48 -10.71 8.53 9.18
N GLY A 49 -11.90 8.70 9.75
CA GLY A 49 -13.14 8.90 8.98
C GLY A 49 -13.58 7.67 8.21
N GLU A 50 -14.52 7.86 7.28
CA GLU A 50 -14.89 6.81 6.33
C GLU A 50 -13.68 6.42 5.49
N SER A 51 -13.44 5.12 5.37
CA SER A 51 -12.26 4.61 4.69
C SER A 51 -12.58 3.41 3.82
N ILE A 52 -11.82 3.30 2.72
CA ILE A 52 -11.89 2.18 1.79
C ILE A 52 -10.48 1.60 1.67
N ARG A 53 -10.41 0.27 1.63
CA ARG A 53 -9.16 -0.48 1.61
C ARG A 53 -9.16 -1.43 0.42
N TYR A 54 -8.01 -1.50 -0.25
CA TYR A 54 -7.79 -2.33 -1.41
C TYR A 54 -6.51 -3.14 -1.25
N ARG A 55 -6.47 -4.24 -2.01
CA ARG A 55 -5.28 -5.04 -2.24
C ARG A 55 -4.99 -5.11 -3.72
N ALA A 56 -3.71 -5.09 -4.08
CA ALA A 56 -3.24 -5.50 -5.39
C ALA A 56 -2.87 -6.98 -5.34
N VAL A 57 -3.43 -7.79 -6.24
CA VAL A 57 -3.25 -9.25 -6.25
C VAL A 57 -2.67 -9.68 -7.58
N HIS A 58 -1.70 -10.57 -7.54
CA HIS A 58 -1.20 -11.31 -8.71
C HIS A 58 -1.13 -12.79 -8.35
N ARG A 59 -1.72 -13.67 -9.17
CA ARG A 59 -1.72 -15.13 -8.94
C ARG A 59 -2.12 -15.53 -7.50
N LYS A 60 -3.17 -14.88 -6.97
CA LYS A 60 -3.69 -15.05 -5.59
C LYS A 60 -2.77 -14.54 -4.47
N GLN A 61 -1.64 -13.91 -4.78
CA GLN A 61 -0.73 -13.32 -3.80
C GLN A 61 -0.92 -11.81 -3.72
N TRP A 62 -0.92 -11.28 -2.51
CA TRP A 62 -1.00 -9.83 -2.29
C TRP A 62 0.36 -9.21 -2.57
N LEU A 63 0.40 -8.22 -3.45
CA LEU A 63 1.63 -7.50 -3.82
C LEU A 63 1.73 -6.13 -3.17
N ALA A 64 0.60 -5.44 -3.01
CA ALA A 64 0.55 -4.11 -2.43
C ALA A 64 -0.78 -3.86 -1.74
N LEU A 65 -0.78 -2.86 -0.86
CA LEU A 65 -1.92 -2.46 -0.04
C LEU A 65 -2.14 -0.97 -0.17
N ILE A 66 -3.40 -0.58 -0.29
CA ILE A 66 -3.76 0.81 -0.52
C ILE A 66 -5.00 1.14 0.32
N GLY A 67 -4.98 2.30 0.97
CA GLY A 67 -6.05 2.78 1.84
C GLY A 67 -6.33 4.25 1.56
N TRP A 68 -7.60 4.61 1.52
CA TRP A 68 -8.09 5.97 1.35
C TRP A 68 -8.99 6.29 2.52
N SER A 69 -8.87 7.50 3.03
CA SER A 69 -9.69 8.05 4.09
C SER A 69 -10.31 9.35 3.61
N ALA A 70 -11.57 9.57 3.99
CA ALA A 70 -12.19 10.88 3.85
C ALA A 70 -11.36 11.95 4.57
N ALA A 71 -11.46 13.19 4.09
CA ALA A 71 -10.79 14.31 4.74
C ALA A 71 -11.23 14.39 6.21
N ALA A 72 -10.27 14.40 7.12
CA ALA A 72 -10.56 14.70 8.52
C ALA A 72 -10.90 16.18 8.62
N LEU A 73 -12.06 16.52 9.17
CA LEU A 73 -12.41 17.90 9.51
C LEU A 73 -11.46 18.38 10.62
N LYS A 74 -10.37 19.06 10.25
CA LYS A 74 -9.50 19.78 11.17
C LYS A 74 -9.94 21.24 11.24
N CYS A 75 -10.75 21.59 12.23
CA CYS A 75 -11.21 22.97 12.47
C CYS A 75 -10.19 23.87 13.20
N LYS A 76 -8.92 23.46 13.34
CA LYS A 76 -7.88 24.31 13.92
C LYS A 76 -6.76 24.52 12.90
N ALA A 77 -6.33 25.78 12.77
CA ALA A 77 -5.10 26.11 12.08
C ALA A 77 -3.96 25.29 12.68
N ARG A 78 -3.06 24.84 11.80
CA ARG A 78 -1.81 24.20 12.21
C ARG A 78 -0.74 25.29 12.11
N ASP A 79 -0.83 26.24 13.03
CA ASP A 79 0.18 27.24 13.36
C ASP A 79 0.98 26.81 14.60
#